data_AF-A0A950C1S4-F1
#
_entry.id   AF-A0A950C1S4-F1
#
_cell.length_a   1.000
_cell.length_b   1.000
_cell.length_c   1.000
_cell.angle_alpha   90.00
_cell.angle_beta   90.00
_cell.angle_gamma   90.00
#
_symmetry.space_group_name_H-M   'P 1'
#
loop_
_entity.id
_entity.type
_entity.pdbx_description
1 polymer ?
#
loop_
_entity_poly.entity_id
_entity_poly.type
_entity_poly.pdbx_seq_one_letter_code
_entity_poly.pdbx_strand_id
1 'polypeptide(L)'
;PETNAATARVLQQNGCEVMVPRSQVCCGAIHYHSGVEQPAIALARRNMTAFDPDRLDAIIVNAAGCGAMLKEYPHMLPAAEHDQAARFVAKVKDISEFLVALGPVAPEHPVPLKVAYHDACHLCHAQQIRSQPRQLLAMIPGLELVPLEESELCCGAAGTYNLTQPEMSERLGRRKMDHIEATGASVVAAGNVGCILQIARKIKERRSTIEVVHPVDLLDRAYQGKQA
;
A
#
# COMPACT_ATOMS: atom_id res chain seq x y z
N PRO A 1 -3.97 2.00 -11.46
CA PRO A 1 -4.10 1.08 -12.62
C PRO A 1 -2.81 0.32 -12.89
N GLU A 2 -1.68 1.04 -12.96
CA GLU A 2 -0.37 0.42 -13.21
C GLU A 2 0.14 -0.42 -12.01
N THR A 3 0.03 0.08 -10.79
CA THR A 3 0.46 -0.63 -9.58
C THR A 3 -0.22 -1.99 -9.38
N ASN A 4 -1.50 -2.12 -9.72
CA ASN A 4 -2.19 -3.42 -9.62
C ASN A 4 -1.65 -4.42 -10.65
N ALA A 5 -1.37 -3.96 -11.87
CA ALA A 5 -0.77 -4.81 -12.90
C ALA A 5 0.68 -5.18 -12.56
N ALA A 6 1.46 -4.24 -11.99
CA ALA A 6 2.79 -4.50 -11.45
C ALA A 6 2.75 -5.51 -10.30
N THR A 7 1.79 -5.38 -9.38
CA THR A 7 1.58 -6.36 -8.31
C THR A 7 1.32 -7.76 -8.87
N ALA A 8 0.45 -7.89 -9.88
CA ALA A 8 0.18 -9.17 -10.52
C ALA A 8 1.44 -9.77 -11.19
N ARG A 9 2.20 -8.97 -11.95
CA ARG A 9 3.44 -9.42 -12.58
C ARG A 9 4.50 -9.85 -11.56
N VAL A 10 4.69 -9.08 -10.49
CA VAL A 10 5.61 -9.40 -9.40
C VAL A 10 5.23 -10.72 -8.75
N LEU A 11 3.93 -10.93 -8.44
CA LEU A 11 3.45 -12.19 -7.88
C LEU A 11 3.69 -13.37 -8.84
N GLN A 12 3.38 -13.21 -10.13
CA GLN A 12 3.62 -14.23 -11.16
C GLN A 12 5.11 -14.57 -11.32
N GLN A 13 5.99 -13.56 -11.28
CA GLN A 13 7.44 -13.76 -11.29
C GLN A 13 7.93 -14.56 -10.07
N ASN A 14 7.19 -14.49 -8.97
CA ASN A 14 7.44 -15.24 -7.73
C ASN A 14 6.63 -16.55 -7.67
N GLY A 15 6.17 -17.06 -8.82
CA GLY A 15 5.52 -18.36 -8.93
C GLY A 15 4.05 -18.41 -8.51
N CYS A 16 3.40 -17.27 -8.31
CA CYS A 16 1.99 -17.22 -7.92
C CYS A 16 1.06 -17.20 -9.13
N GLU A 17 -0.03 -17.98 -9.08
CA GLU A 17 -1.19 -17.74 -9.95
C GLU A 17 -2.01 -16.57 -9.39
N VAL A 18 -2.34 -15.61 -10.25
CA VAL A 18 -3.06 -14.39 -9.83
C VAL A 18 -4.43 -14.35 -10.48
N MET A 19 -5.46 -14.28 -9.63
CA MET A 19 -6.85 -14.10 -10.05
C MET A 19 -7.39 -12.80 -9.45
N VAL A 20 -8.07 -12.00 -10.27
CA VAL A 20 -8.67 -10.71 -9.87
C VAL A 20 -10.19 -10.83 -10.01
N PRO A 21 -10.94 -11.02 -8.90
CA PRO A 21 -12.39 -11.15 -8.98
C PRO A 21 -13.03 -9.88 -9.56
N ARG A 22 -13.85 -10.01 -10.61
CA ARG A 22 -14.58 -8.87 -11.20
C ARG A 22 -15.66 -8.31 -10.27
N SER A 23 -16.11 -9.11 -9.31
CA SER A 23 -17.14 -8.75 -8.33
C SER A 23 -16.62 -8.00 -7.11
N GLN A 24 -15.29 -7.90 -6.93
CA GLN A 24 -14.70 -7.14 -5.82
C GLN A 24 -15.07 -5.66 -5.91
N VAL A 25 -15.09 -4.99 -4.76
CA VAL A 25 -15.48 -3.59 -4.63
C VAL A 25 -14.53 -2.85 -3.68
N CYS A 26 -14.74 -1.54 -3.53
CA CYS A 26 -14.06 -0.73 -2.52
C CYS A 26 -14.10 -1.42 -1.14
N CYS A 27 -13.03 -1.30 -0.36
CA CYS A 27 -12.94 -1.86 0.99
C CYS A 27 -13.95 -1.26 1.98
N GLY A 28 -14.55 -0.09 1.67
CA GLY A 28 -15.55 0.58 2.50
C GLY A 28 -14.99 1.56 3.54
N ALA A 29 -13.66 1.74 3.61
CA ALA A 29 -13.00 2.55 4.65
C ALA A 29 -13.55 3.97 4.77
N ILE A 30 -13.79 4.65 3.64
CA ILE A 30 -14.29 6.03 3.63
C ILE A 30 -15.69 6.12 4.25
N HIS A 31 -16.57 5.16 3.92
CA HIS A 31 -17.91 5.12 4.48
C HIS A 31 -17.87 4.84 5.98
N TYR A 32 -17.13 3.81 6.39
CA TYR A 32 -17.06 3.40 7.78
C TYR A 32 -16.47 4.49 8.68
N HIS A 33 -15.31 5.05 8.32
CA HIS A 33 -14.65 6.09 9.13
C HIS A 33 -15.39 7.43 9.14
N SER A 34 -16.37 7.62 8.25
CA SER A 34 -17.26 8.78 8.25
C SER A 34 -18.58 8.53 8.99
N GLY A 35 -18.72 7.38 9.67
CA GLY A 35 -19.94 7.01 10.40
C GLY A 35 -21.09 6.53 9.51
N VAL A 36 -20.84 6.24 8.22
CA VAL A 36 -21.86 5.76 7.27
C VAL A 36 -21.74 4.24 7.15
N GLU A 37 -22.19 3.54 8.18
CA GLU A 37 -21.90 2.10 8.36
C GLU A 37 -22.59 1.18 7.35
N GLN A 38 -23.87 1.41 7.03
CA GLN A 38 -24.64 0.47 6.19
C GLN A 38 -24.03 0.26 4.79
N PRO A 39 -23.61 1.30 4.06
CA PRO A 39 -22.84 1.13 2.83
C PRO A 39 -21.52 0.39 3.05
N ALA A 40 -20.80 0.63 4.16
CA ALA A 40 -19.54 -0.06 4.45
C ALA A 40 -19.75 -1.56 4.68
N ILE A 41 -20.78 -1.93 5.44
CA ILE A 41 -21.18 -3.32 5.68
C ILE A 41 -21.60 -4.00 4.36
N ALA A 42 -22.36 -3.31 3.51
CA ALA A 42 -22.76 -3.85 2.21
C ALA A 42 -21.54 -4.12 1.30
N LEU A 43 -20.56 -3.22 1.29
CA LEU A 43 -19.29 -3.40 0.58
C LEU A 43 -18.47 -4.57 1.17
N ALA A 44 -18.41 -4.68 2.49
CA ALA A 44 -17.71 -5.76 3.17
C ALA A 44 -18.27 -7.13 2.79
N ARG A 45 -19.59 -7.30 2.85
CA ARG A 45 -20.28 -8.52 2.41
C ARG A 45 -19.98 -8.86 0.96
N ARG A 46 -20.02 -7.88 0.06
CA ARG A 46 -19.69 -8.09 -1.36
C ARG A 46 -18.26 -8.56 -1.57
N ASN A 47 -17.30 -8.01 -0.82
CA ASN A 47 -15.92 -8.48 -0.87
C ASN A 47 -15.78 -9.89 -0.30
N MET A 48 -16.39 -10.21 0.85
CA MET A 48 -16.37 -11.57 1.41
C MET A 48 -16.99 -12.61 0.48
N THR A 49 -17.97 -12.23 -0.34
CA THR A 49 -18.53 -13.10 -1.39
C THR A 49 -17.63 -13.20 -2.62
N ALA A 50 -16.88 -12.14 -2.96
CA ALA A 50 -16.03 -12.09 -4.14
C ALA A 50 -14.77 -12.96 -4.02
N PHE A 51 -14.29 -13.19 -2.79
CA PHE A 51 -13.11 -14.01 -2.51
C PHE A 51 -13.51 -15.24 -1.71
N ASP A 52 -13.33 -16.42 -2.33
CA ASP A 52 -13.55 -17.71 -1.66
C ASP A 52 -12.28 -18.13 -0.90
N PRO A 53 -12.26 -18.07 0.45
CA PRO A 53 -11.05 -18.34 1.23
C PRO A 53 -10.59 -19.81 1.14
N ASP A 54 -11.45 -20.75 0.74
CA ASP A 54 -11.09 -22.17 0.61
C ASP A 54 -10.32 -22.46 -0.69
N ARG A 55 -10.39 -21.53 -1.65
CA ARG A 55 -9.74 -21.65 -2.96
C ARG A 55 -8.54 -20.74 -3.13
N LEU A 56 -8.19 -19.99 -2.09
CA LEU A 56 -7.15 -18.98 -2.13
C LEU A 56 -6.14 -19.21 -1.01
N ASP A 57 -4.85 -19.12 -1.32
CA ASP A 57 -3.80 -19.12 -0.30
C ASP A 57 -3.73 -17.77 0.43
N ALA A 58 -3.90 -16.68 -0.32
CA ALA A 58 -3.93 -15.31 0.21
C ALA A 58 -4.78 -14.37 -0.66
N ILE A 59 -5.29 -13.31 -0.03
CA ILE A 59 -5.92 -12.16 -0.65
C ILE A 59 -4.93 -11.00 -0.52
N ILE A 60 -4.32 -10.62 -1.65
CA ILE A 60 -3.23 -9.65 -1.67
C ILE A 60 -3.74 -8.22 -1.78
N VAL A 61 -3.23 -7.35 -0.92
CA VAL A 61 -3.54 -5.92 -0.88
C VAL A 61 -2.25 -5.11 -1.03
N ASN A 62 -2.29 -4.05 -1.84
CA ASN A 62 -1.16 -3.14 -2.09
C ASN A 62 -1.46 -1.70 -1.67
N ALA A 63 -2.47 -1.52 -0.83
CA ALA A 63 -2.84 -0.22 -0.28
C ALA A 63 -3.08 -0.39 1.22
N ALA A 64 -2.16 0.14 2.02
CA ALA A 64 -2.17 -0.06 3.47
C ALA A 64 -3.51 0.31 4.14
N GLY A 65 -4.16 1.39 3.70
CA GLY A 65 -5.47 1.79 4.22
C GLY A 65 -6.58 0.78 3.90
N CYS A 66 -6.55 0.18 2.70
CA CYS A 66 -7.48 -0.88 2.35
C CYS A 66 -7.20 -2.17 3.13
N GLY A 67 -5.93 -2.53 3.30
CA GLY A 67 -5.52 -3.73 4.05
C GLY A 67 -5.96 -3.65 5.52
N ALA A 68 -5.73 -2.51 6.16
CA ALA A 68 -6.23 -2.25 7.52
C ALA A 68 -7.75 -2.38 7.59
N MET A 69 -8.48 -1.71 6.68
CA MET A 69 -9.94 -1.76 6.66
C MET A 69 -10.49 -3.17 6.47
N LEU A 70 -9.92 -3.94 5.54
CA LEU A 70 -10.37 -5.32 5.29
C LEU A 70 -10.21 -6.19 6.54
N LYS A 71 -9.15 -5.97 7.32
CA LYS A 71 -8.87 -6.69 8.57
C LYS A 71 -9.86 -6.33 9.70
N GLU A 72 -10.54 -5.18 9.61
CA GLU A 72 -11.56 -4.74 10.58
C GLU A 72 -12.96 -5.32 10.35
N TYR A 73 -13.20 -6.05 9.25
CA TYR A 73 -14.53 -6.56 8.90
C TYR A 73 -15.24 -7.32 10.04
N PRO A 74 -14.58 -8.19 10.84
CA PRO A 74 -15.21 -8.85 11.97
C PRO A 74 -15.78 -7.88 13.02
N HIS A 75 -15.15 -6.71 13.21
CA HIS A 75 -15.62 -5.70 14.15
C HIS A 75 -16.82 -4.89 13.63
N MET A 76 -16.97 -4.81 12.31
CA MET A 76 -18.06 -4.06 11.65
C MET A 76 -19.32 -4.91 11.46
N LEU A 77 -19.15 -6.22 11.28
CA LEU A 77 -20.21 -7.13 10.90
C LEU A 77 -20.95 -7.67 12.13
N PRO A 78 -22.24 -8.03 12.00
CA PRO A 78 -22.98 -8.64 13.09
C PRO A 78 -22.41 -10.02 13.46
N ALA A 79 -22.63 -10.45 14.70
CA ALA A 79 -22.08 -11.70 15.24
C ALA A 79 -22.33 -12.94 14.36
N ALA A 80 -23.47 -12.99 13.67
CA ALA A 80 -23.82 -14.09 12.76
C ALA A 80 -22.86 -14.24 11.55
N GLU A 81 -22.06 -13.21 11.23
CA GLU A 81 -21.13 -13.20 10.10
C GLU A 81 -19.65 -13.22 10.56
N HIS A 82 -19.38 -13.30 11.86
CA HIS A 82 -18.01 -13.23 12.40
C HIS A 82 -17.10 -14.35 11.91
N ASP A 83 -17.60 -15.59 11.85
CA ASP A 83 -16.82 -16.73 11.37
C ASP A 83 -16.43 -16.58 9.90
N GLN A 84 -17.36 -16.11 9.06
CA GLN A 84 -17.10 -15.83 7.66
C GLN A 84 -16.05 -14.72 7.51
N ALA A 85 -16.20 -13.64 8.27
CA ALA A 85 -15.27 -12.52 8.27
C ALA A 85 -13.87 -12.93 8.76
N ALA A 86 -13.78 -13.75 9.81
CA ALA A 86 -12.52 -14.25 10.33
C ALA A 86 -11.76 -15.10 9.29
N ARG A 87 -12.48 -15.99 8.59
CA ARG A 87 -11.89 -16.79 7.49
C ARG A 87 -11.38 -15.93 6.35
N PHE A 88 -12.14 -14.89 5.98
CA PHE A 88 -11.72 -13.91 4.97
C PHE A 88 -10.46 -13.15 5.42
N VAL A 89 -10.49 -12.56 6.62
CA VAL A 89 -9.39 -11.74 7.16
C VAL A 89 -8.10 -12.55 7.34
N ALA A 90 -8.20 -13.83 7.70
CA ALA A 90 -7.04 -14.72 7.81
C ALA A 90 -6.25 -14.82 6.49
N LYS A 91 -6.91 -14.63 5.34
CA LYS A 91 -6.29 -14.63 4.02
C LYS A 91 -5.76 -13.26 3.59
N VAL A 92 -6.20 -12.16 4.19
CA VAL A 92 -5.80 -10.80 3.79
C VAL A 92 -4.35 -10.52 4.19
N LYS A 93 -3.51 -10.25 3.18
CA LYS A 93 -2.08 -9.93 3.36
C LYS A 93 -1.69 -8.69 2.57
N ASP A 94 -0.86 -7.83 3.17
CA ASP A 94 -0.12 -6.84 2.39
C ASP A 94 0.85 -7.54 1.43
N ILE A 95 1.04 -6.99 0.24
CA ILE A 95 1.98 -7.53 -0.74
C ILE A 95 3.40 -7.68 -0.17
N SER A 96 3.82 -6.75 0.70
CA SER A 96 5.18 -6.74 1.25
C SER A 96 5.37 -7.86 2.28
N GLU A 97 4.40 -8.07 3.18
CA GLU A 97 4.46 -9.17 4.15
C GLU A 97 4.36 -10.52 3.46
N PHE A 98 3.53 -10.61 2.42
CA PHE A 98 3.35 -11.85 1.67
C PHE A 98 4.62 -12.25 0.91
N LEU A 99 5.22 -11.33 0.13
CA LEU A 99 6.42 -11.63 -0.64
C LEU A 99 7.59 -12.01 0.25
N VAL A 100 7.82 -11.31 1.37
CA VAL A 100 8.88 -11.67 2.31
C VAL A 100 8.65 -13.06 2.89
N ALA A 101 7.42 -13.38 3.30
CA ALA A 101 7.08 -14.70 3.84
C ALA A 101 7.19 -15.82 2.79
N LEU A 102 6.92 -15.52 1.52
CA LEU A 102 7.02 -16.46 0.41
C LEU A 102 8.48 -16.84 0.10
N GLY A 103 9.45 -15.97 0.41
CA GLY A 103 10.83 -16.12 -0.04
C GLY A 103 10.97 -15.69 -1.49
N PRO A 104 11.04 -14.38 -1.76
CA PRO A 104 10.93 -13.88 -3.13
C PRO A 104 12.17 -14.19 -3.94
N VAL A 105 11.97 -14.44 -5.23
CA VAL A 105 13.04 -14.59 -6.22
C VAL A 105 13.84 -13.29 -6.27
N ALA A 106 15.17 -13.36 -6.23
CA ALA A 106 16.00 -12.16 -6.30
C ALA A 106 15.84 -11.46 -7.67
N PRO A 107 15.53 -10.15 -7.71
CA PRO A 107 15.53 -9.41 -8.98
C PRO A 107 16.93 -9.33 -9.58
N GLU A 108 17.05 -9.51 -10.90
CA GLU A 108 18.34 -9.54 -11.59
C GLU A 108 18.73 -8.20 -12.22
N HIS A 109 17.76 -7.35 -12.55
CA HIS A 109 18.02 -6.12 -13.27
C HIS A 109 18.22 -4.94 -12.31
N PRO A 110 19.27 -4.13 -12.50
CA PRO A 110 19.54 -3.01 -11.62
C PRO A 110 18.56 -1.86 -11.82
N VAL A 111 18.19 -1.21 -10.71
CA VAL A 111 17.41 0.02 -10.67
C VAL A 111 18.26 1.07 -9.93
N PRO A 112 19.18 1.77 -10.63
CA PRO A 112 20.18 2.65 -10.02
C PRO A 112 19.56 3.98 -9.56
N LEU A 113 18.68 3.92 -8.57
CA LEU A 113 17.92 5.04 -8.03
C LEU A 113 18.22 5.19 -6.54
N LYS A 114 18.31 6.44 -6.10
CA LYS A 114 18.32 6.80 -4.69
C LYS A 114 16.89 6.98 -4.22
N VAL A 115 16.44 6.13 -3.30
CA VAL A 115 15.04 5.99 -2.91
C VAL A 115 14.87 6.26 -1.42
N ALA A 116 14.01 7.21 -1.08
CA ALA A 116 13.48 7.37 0.28
C ALA A 116 12.21 6.52 0.44
N TYR A 117 12.01 5.91 1.60
CA TYR A 117 10.78 5.16 1.89
C TYR A 117 9.93 5.86 2.96
N HIS A 118 8.67 6.14 2.62
CA HIS A 118 7.68 6.63 3.56
C HIS A 118 6.88 5.47 4.16
N ASP A 119 7.01 5.31 5.48
CA ASP A 119 6.24 4.37 6.29
C ASP A 119 4.77 4.80 6.33
N ALA A 120 3.91 4.11 5.58
CA ALA A 120 2.48 4.38 5.61
C ALA A 120 1.91 4.02 7.00
N CYS A 121 1.25 4.97 7.66
CA CYS A 121 0.76 4.82 9.03
C CYS A 121 -0.15 3.58 9.24
N HIS A 122 -1.05 3.28 8.29
CA HIS A 122 -1.89 2.07 8.36
C HIS A 122 -1.08 0.77 8.21
N LEU A 123 0.06 0.80 7.53
CA LEU A 123 0.92 -0.37 7.39
C LEU A 123 1.66 -0.64 8.71
N CYS A 124 2.25 0.41 9.30
CA CYS A 124 3.08 0.27 10.49
C CYS A 124 2.28 0.18 11.79
N HIS A 125 1.20 0.93 11.96
CA HIS A 125 0.46 1.00 13.22
C HIS A 125 -0.77 0.08 13.25
N ALA A 126 -1.53 -0.02 12.15
CA ALA A 126 -2.69 -0.90 12.13
C ALA A 126 -2.30 -2.34 11.78
N GLN A 127 -1.44 -2.53 10.77
CA GLN A 127 -1.06 -3.86 10.31
C GLN A 127 0.25 -4.40 10.91
N GLN A 128 1.03 -3.58 11.62
CA GLN A 128 2.32 -3.95 12.23
C GLN A 128 3.37 -4.48 11.23
N ILE A 129 3.31 -3.98 9.98
CA ILE A 129 4.25 -4.31 8.91
C ILE A 129 5.22 -3.12 8.77
N ARG A 130 6.51 -3.36 9.02
CA ARG A 130 7.52 -2.29 9.18
C ARG A 130 8.78 -2.53 8.35
N SER A 131 9.43 -3.66 8.55
CA SER A 131 10.71 -3.95 7.88
C SER A 131 10.53 -4.54 6.48
N GLN A 132 9.42 -5.22 6.22
CA GLN A 132 9.19 -6.00 5.01
C GLN A 132 9.30 -5.17 3.72
N PRO A 133 8.71 -3.96 3.61
CA PRO A 133 8.89 -3.12 2.41
C PRO A 133 10.36 -2.79 2.14
N ARG A 134 11.14 -2.48 3.19
CA ARG A 134 12.57 -2.17 3.04
C ARG A 134 13.41 -3.40 2.69
N GLN A 135 13.07 -4.56 3.25
CA GLN A 135 13.74 -5.82 2.91
C GLN A 135 13.59 -6.11 1.41
N LEU A 136 12.39 -5.96 0.86
CA LEU A 136 12.15 -6.15 -0.57
C LEU A 136 12.88 -5.12 -1.43
N LEU A 137 12.84 -3.84 -1.04
CA LEU A 137 13.54 -2.79 -1.79
C LEU A 137 15.07 -2.99 -1.77
N ALA A 138 15.64 -3.47 -0.66
CA ALA A 138 17.07 -3.77 -0.53
C ALA A 138 17.53 -4.96 -1.39
N MET A 139 16.62 -5.79 -1.90
CA MET A 139 16.94 -6.87 -2.84
C MET A 139 17.21 -6.35 -4.25
N ILE A 140 16.79 -5.13 -4.59
CA ILE A 140 16.88 -4.59 -5.95
C ILE A 140 18.33 -4.15 -6.21
N PRO A 141 19.03 -4.73 -7.20
CA PRO A 141 20.41 -4.35 -7.49
C PRO A 141 20.52 -2.87 -7.85
N GLY A 142 21.54 -2.18 -7.33
CA GLY A 142 21.80 -0.77 -7.61
C GLY A 142 20.86 0.24 -6.95
N LEU A 143 19.79 -0.20 -6.28
CA LEU A 143 18.89 0.69 -5.55
C LEU A 143 19.53 1.10 -4.22
N GLU A 144 19.67 2.40 -3.99
CA GLU A 144 20.17 2.95 -2.74
C GLU A 144 19.00 3.41 -1.87
N LEU A 145 18.71 2.69 -0.78
CA LEU A 145 17.74 3.15 0.21
C LEU A 145 18.37 4.16 1.16
N VAL A 146 17.75 5.33 1.27
CA VAL A 146 18.16 6.36 2.22
C VAL A 146 17.15 6.60 3.33
N PRO A 147 17.61 6.92 4.55
CA PRO A 147 16.71 7.23 5.64
C PRO A 147 15.87 8.47 5.33
N LEU A 148 14.59 8.39 5.68
CA LEU A 148 13.66 9.52 5.65
C LEU A 148 13.37 9.92 7.09
N GLU A 149 13.73 11.15 7.46
CA GLU A 149 13.38 11.70 8.76
C GLU A 149 11.85 11.74 8.93
N GLU A 150 11.39 11.39 10.13
CA GLU A 150 9.97 11.28 10.46
C GLU A 150 9.19 10.40 9.47
N SER A 151 9.80 9.32 9.00
CA SER A 151 9.22 8.43 7.98
C SER A 151 7.80 7.97 8.34
N GLU A 152 7.51 7.66 9.61
CA GLU A 152 6.21 7.22 10.13
C GLU A 152 5.18 8.35 10.30
N LEU A 153 5.62 9.62 10.29
CA LEU A 153 4.69 10.74 10.44
C LEU A 153 3.76 10.82 9.22
N CYS A 154 2.47 10.99 9.50
CA CYS A 154 1.40 11.02 8.50
C CYS A 154 1.69 12.01 7.36
N CYS A 155 1.45 11.59 6.12
CA CYS A 155 1.56 12.43 4.93
C CYS A 155 0.48 13.54 4.83
N GLY A 156 -0.57 13.45 5.65
CA GLY A 156 -1.70 14.38 5.66
C GLY A 156 -2.91 13.96 4.80
N ALA A 157 -2.86 12.81 4.12
CA ALA A 157 -3.98 12.34 3.28
C ALA A 157 -5.18 11.86 4.12
N ALA A 158 -4.95 10.83 4.95
CA ALA A 158 -5.92 10.17 5.84
C ALA A 158 -7.34 10.00 5.25
N GLY A 159 -7.42 9.45 4.03
CA GLY A 159 -8.70 9.19 3.35
C GLY A 159 -9.32 10.49 2.82
N THR A 160 -10.33 11.00 3.53
CA THR A 160 -11.03 12.27 3.22
C THR A 160 -10.55 13.44 4.08
N TYR A 161 -9.63 13.21 5.03
CA TYR A 161 -9.16 14.21 5.97
C TYR A 161 -8.55 15.44 5.28
N ASN A 162 -7.88 15.26 4.15
CA ASN A 162 -7.33 16.39 3.38
C ASN A 162 -8.41 17.33 2.81
N LEU A 163 -9.65 16.87 2.68
CA LEU A 163 -10.80 17.69 2.26
C LEU A 163 -11.47 18.37 3.46
N THR A 164 -11.59 17.66 4.58
CA THR A 164 -12.29 18.17 5.78
C THR A 164 -11.41 19.02 6.68
N GLN A 165 -10.09 18.80 6.66
CA GLN A 165 -9.09 19.48 7.49
C GLN A 165 -7.88 19.94 6.63
N PRO A 166 -8.12 20.82 5.64
CA PRO A 166 -7.13 21.16 4.62
C PRO A 166 -5.88 21.84 5.19
N GLU A 167 -6.03 22.72 6.20
CA GLU A 167 -4.90 23.44 6.81
C GLU A 167 -3.91 22.49 7.50
N MET A 168 -4.44 21.51 8.24
CA MET A 168 -3.62 20.50 8.92
C MET A 168 -2.96 19.57 7.89
N SER A 169 -3.71 19.12 6.90
CA SER A 169 -3.20 18.29 5.79
C SER A 169 -2.06 18.99 5.05
N GLU A 170 -2.22 20.29 4.79
CA GLU A 170 -1.22 21.15 4.17
C GLU A 170 0.05 21.21 5.01
N ARG A 171 -0.09 21.45 6.32
CA ARG A 171 1.04 21.50 7.26
C ARG A 171 1.82 20.19 7.28
N LEU A 172 1.13 19.05 7.37
CA LEU A 172 1.78 17.73 7.33
C LEU A 172 2.45 17.46 5.99
N GLY A 173 1.76 17.75 4.89
CA GLY A 173 2.29 17.53 3.55
C GLY A 173 3.55 18.37 3.27
N ARG A 174 3.59 19.63 3.72
CA ARG A 174 4.80 20.48 3.60
C ARG A 174 5.96 19.91 4.39
N ARG A 175 5.76 19.59 5.67
CA ARG A 175 6.79 18.98 6.54
C ARG A 175 7.32 17.68 5.95
N LYS A 176 6.43 16.82 5.45
CA LYS A 176 6.82 15.57 4.78
C LYS A 176 7.68 15.85 3.54
N MET A 177 7.30 16.83 2.73
CA MET A 177 8.06 17.18 1.53
C MET A 177 9.42 17.79 1.86
N ASP A 178 9.53 18.61 2.91
CA ASP A 178 10.82 19.15 3.39
C ASP A 178 11.81 18.01 3.73
N HIS A 179 11.36 17.00 4.49
CA HIS A 179 12.19 15.85 4.81
C HIS A 179 12.52 14.99 3.58
N ILE A 180 11.58 14.82 2.64
CA ILE A 180 11.82 14.09 1.39
C ILE A 180 12.93 14.78 0.59
N GLU A 181 12.86 16.10 0.37
CA GLU A 181 13.87 16.85 -0.39
C GLU A 181 15.24 16.82 0.30
N ALA A 182 15.25 16.89 1.64
CA ALA A 182 16.48 16.81 2.43
C ALA A 182 17.24 15.47 2.27
N THR A 183 16.54 14.37 1.89
CA THR A 183 17.22 13.09 1.62
C THR A 183 18.11 13.11 0.36
N GLY A 184 17.84 14.04 -0.56
CA GLY A 184 18.43 14.06 -1.90
C GLY A 184 18.05 12.86 -2.77
N ALA A 185 17.02 12.10 -2.40
CA ALA A 185 16.50 10.99 -3.21
C ALA A 185 15.80 11.53 -4.47
N SER A 186 15.94 10.82 -5.59
CA SER A 186 15.19 11.11 -6.82
C SER A 186 13.80 10.46 -6.80
N VAL A 187 13.58 9.49 -5.90
CA VAL A 187 12.32 8.76 -5.77
C VAL A 187 11.91 8.64 -4.30
N VAL A 188 10.62 8.76 -4.02
CA VAL A 188 10.00 8.39 -2.74
C VAL A 188 9.00 7.26 -2.95
N ALA A 189 9.18 6.15 -2.23
CA ALA A 189 8.28 5.01 -2.27
C ALA A 189 7.30 5.02 -1.09
N ALA A 190 6.02 4.68 -1.31
CA ALA A 190 5.01 4.61 -0.26
C ALA A 190 3.98 3.48 -0.50
N GLY A 191 3.67 2.68 0.53
CA GLY A 191 2.78 1.51 0.45
C GLY A 191 1.26 1.82 0.50
N ASN A 192 0.84 3.05 0.19
CA ASN A 192 -0.56 3.45 0.31
C ASN A 192 -0.93 4.50 -0.73
N VAL A 193 -1.99 4.24 -1.50
CA VAL A 193 -2.46 5.13 -2.57
C VAL A 193 -2.77 6.55 -2.08
N GLY A 194 -3.35 6.70 -0.88
CA GLY A 194 -3.59 8.02 -0.30
C GLY A 194 -2.30 8.80 -0.03
N CYS A 195 -1.26 8.12 0.44
CA CYS A 195 0.06 8.73 0.66
C CYS A 195 0.69 9.15 -0.67
N ILE A 196 0.67 8.24 -1.66
CA ILE A 196 1.19 8.50 -3.02
C ILE A 196 0.52 9.75 -3.60
N LEU A 197 -0.81 9.83 -3.59
CA LEU A 197 -1.55 10.96 -4.15
C LEU A 197 -1.24 12.28 -3.43
N GLN A 198 -1.16 12.27 -2.11
CA GLN A 198 -0.86 13.46 -1.33
C GLN A 198 0.58 13.95 -1.54
N ILE A 199 1.55 13.03 -1.58
CA ILE A 199 2.95 13.36 -1.86
C ILE A 199 3.10 13.83 -3.31
N ALA A 200 2.46 13.18 -4.28
CA ALA A 200 2.45 13.59 -5.70
C ALA A 200 1.92 15.02 -5.86
N ARG A 201 0.86 15.36 -5.13
CA ARG A 201 0.32 16.73 -5.10
C ARG A 201 1.38 17.71 -4.60
N LYS A 202 2.11 17.39 -3.52
CA LYS A 202 3.15 18.26 -2.96
C LYS A 202 4.35 18.42 -3.90
N ILE A 203 4.79 17.34 -4.54
CA ILE A 203 5.81 17.36 -5.58
C ILE A 203 5.42 18.34 -6.70
N LYS A 204 4.18 18.24 -7.20
CA LYS A 204 3.67 19.14 -8.25
C LYS A 204 3.61 20.60 -7.80
N GLU A 205 3.14 20.86 -6.58
CA GLU A 205 3.08 22.22 -6.00
C GLU A 205 4.46 22.84 -5.86
N ARG A 206 5.48 22.06 -5.47
CA ARG A 206 6.88 22.53 -5.38
C ARG A 206 7.61 22.57 -6.72
N ARG A 207 7.02 22.05 -7.79
CA ARG A 207 7.68 21.82 -9.09
C ARG A 207 8.97 20.99 -8.94
N SER A 208 8.96 20.05 -7.97
CA SER A 208 10.05 19.12 -7.74
C SER A 208 10.08 18.04 -8.82
N THR A 209 11.25 17.51 -9.12
CA THR A 209 11.46 16.42 -10.07
C THR A 209 11.42 15.03 -9.43
N ILE A 210 11.22 14.96 -8.11
CA ILE A 210 11.13 13.70 -7.37
C ILE A 210 9.94 12.89 -7.87
N GLU A 211 10.16 11.60 -8.13
CA GLU A 211 9.08 10.65 -8.47
C GLU A 211 8.48 10.06 -7.18
N VAL A 212 7.16 9.87 -7.14
CA VAL A 212 6.52 9.07 -6.07
C VAL A 212 5.91 7.81 -6.66
N VAL A 213 6.27 6.66 -6.07
CA VAL A 213 5.91 5.33 -6.59
C VAL A 213 5.45 4.40 -5.48
N HIS A 214 4.83 3.28 -5.85
CA HIS A 214 4.63 2.17 -4.93
C HIS A 214 5.89 1.28 -4.91
N PRO A 215 6.30 0.68 -3.77
CA PRO A 215 7.45 -0.23 -3.71
C PRO A 215 7.40 -1.39 -4.73
N VAL A 216 6.19 -1.90 -4.99
CA VAL A 216 5.97 -2.97 -5.98
C VAL A 216 6.30 -2.54 -7.41
N ASP A 217 6.20 -1.25 -7.73
CA ASP A 217 6.52 -0.73 -9.06
C ASP A 217 8.04 -0.77 -9.29
N LEU A 218 8.83 -0.55 -8.22
CA LEU A 218 10.30 -0.69 -8.27
C LEU A 218 10.73 -2.15 -8.39
N LEU A 219 10.06 -3.06 -7.68
CA LEU A 219 10.26 -4.51 -7.86
C LEU A 219 9.93 -4.94 -9.28
N ASP A 220 8.79 -4.49 -9.83
CA ASP A 220 8.40 -4.79 -11.21
C ASP A 220 9.43 -4.27 -12.23
N ARG A 221 9.97 -3.05 -12.06
CA ARG A 221 11.08 -2.53 -12.89
C ARG A 221 12.29 -3.47 -12.85
N ALA A 222 12.66 -3.91 -11.64
CA ALA A 222 13.81 -4.79 -11.41
C ALA A 222 13.62 -6.22 -11.97
N TYR A 223 12.39 -6.73 -12.04
CA TYR A 223 12.11 -8.02 -12.68
C TYR A 223 11.96 -7.93 -14.20
N GLN A 224 11.46 -6.82 -14.72
CA GLN A 224 11.19 -6.66 -16.15
C GLN A 224 12.39 -6.11 -16.94
N GLY A 225 13.43 -5.63 -16.27
CA GLY A 225 14.57 -4.98 -16.92
C GLY A 225 14.21 -3.65 -17.58
N LYS A 226 13.13 -3.01 -17.13
CA LYS A 226 12.73 -1.68 -17.62
C LYS A 226 13.68 -0.64 -17.05
N GLN A 227 14.46 0.02 -17.91
CA GLN A 227 15.24 1.18 -17.50
C GLN A 227 14.29 2.34 -17.11
N ALA A 228 14.71 3.11 -16.11
CA ALA A 228 14.02 4.30 -15.60
C ALA A 228 13.89 5.39 -16.67
#